data_AF-A0A3U9I9N1-F1
#
_entry.id   AF-A0A3U9I9N1-F1
#
_cell.length_a   1.000
_cell.length_b   1.000
_cell.length_c   1.000
_cell.angle_alpha   90.00
_cell.angle_beta   90.00
_cell.angle_gamma   90.00
#
_symmetry.space_group_name_H-M   'P 1'
#
loop_
_entity.id
_entity.type
_entity.pdbx_description
1 polymer ?
#
loop_
_entity_poly.entity_id
_entity_poly.type
_entity_poly.pdbx_seq_one_letter_code
_entity_poly.pdbx_strand_id
1 'polypeptide(L)'
;MTLYIGMSRNDGQVIADTDHLRQSVRDILLTPQGSRLARREYGSLLSALIDQPQNPALRLQIMSAVYMALNRWEPRLTLDSIIINGNFDGSMVVELTGLRNNGAPVSLSVTTGADNGSH
;
A
#
# COMPACT_ATOMS: atom_id res chain seq x y z
N MET A 1 20.56 12.92 8.18
CA MET A 1 19.12 12.80 7.84
C MET A 1 19.05 12.47 6.36
N THR A 2 18.60 11.27 5.98
CA THR A 2 18.52 10.87 4.56
C THR A 2 17.20 11.38 3.98
N LEU A 3 17.26 12.29 3.01
CA LEU A 3 16.09 12.78 2.26
C LEU A 3 15.76 11.77 1.16
N TYR A 4 14.50 11.32 1.08
CA TYR A 4 14.06 10.46 -0.02
C TYR A 4 13.41 11.29 -1.11
N ILE A 5 13.99 11.32 -2.30
CA ILE A 5 13.44 12.06 -3.45
C ILE A 5 13.07 11.10 -4.58
N GLY A 6 12.03 11.43 -5.33
CA GLY A 6 11.65 10.73 -6.54
C GLY A 6 10.70 11.55 -7.39
N MET A 7 10.14 10.93 -8.41
CA MET A 7 9.22 11.55 -9.35
C MET A 7 7.78 11.12 -9.06
N SER A 8 6.87 12.07 -9.05
CA SER A 8 5.43 11.83 -8.97
C SER A 8 4.93 11.09 -10.20
N ARG A 9 4.11 10.06 -9.97
CA ARG A 9 3.47 9.29 -11.04
C ARG A 9 2.37 10.06 -11.79
N ASN A 10 1.86 11.15 -11.20
CA ASN A 10 0.69 11.88 -11.71
C ASN A 10 1.09 13.03 -12.63
N ASP A 11 2.10 13.82 -12.24
CA ASP A 11 2.48 15.07 -12.89
C ASP A 11 3.99 15.17 -13.20
N GLY A 12 4.78 14.17 -12.83
CA GLY A 12 6.22 14.12 -13.08
C GLY A 12 7.05 15.08 -12.22
N GLN A 13 6.45 15.79 -11.26
CA GLN A 13 7.17 16.69 -10.37
C GLN A 13 8.00 15.93 -9.33
N VAL A 14 8.98 16.61 -8.72
CA VAL A 14 9.78 16.03 -7.63
C VAL A 14 8.92 15.91 -6.38
N ILE A 15 8.82 14.70 -5.84
CA ILE A 15 8.20 14.42 -4.54
C ILE A 15 9.24 13.93 -3.56
N ALA A 16 9.05 14.25 -2.29
CA ALA A 16 9.98 13.90 -1.23
C ALA A 16 9.30 13.16 -0.08
N ASP A 17 10.11 12.42 0.67
CA ASP A 17 9.82 11.85 1.98
C ASP A 17 8.44 11.18 2.08
N THR A 18 7.48 11.83 2.73
CA THR A 18 6.15 11.25 3.02
C THR A 18 5.35 11.02 1.74
N ASP A 19 5.43 11.95 0.78
CA ASP A 19 4.68 11.82 -0.47
C ASP A 19 5.28 10.74 -1.36
N HIS A 20 6.62 10.66 -1.39
CA HIS A 20 7.33 9.57 -2.03
C HIS A 20 6.99 8.22 -1.37
N LEU A 21 6.92 8.16 -0.04
CA LEU A 21 6.53 6.96 0.69
C LEU A 21 5.08 6.56 0.38
N ARG A 22 4.13 7.50 0.39
CA ARG A 22 2.72 7.25 0.05
C ARG A 22 2.59 6.67 -1.35
N GLN A 23 3.31 7.23 -2.32
CA GLN A 23 3.34 6.72 -3.69
C GLN A 23 3.89 5.28 -3.73
N SER A 24 4.99 5.01 -3.04
CA SER A 24 5.62 3.67 -3.01
C SER A 24 4.70 2.62 -2.37
N VAL A 25 4.10 2.92 -1.23
CA VAL A 25 3.13 2.03 -0.56
C VAL A 25 1.95 1.72 -1.48
N ARG A 26 1.41 2.73 -2.17
CA ARG A 26 0.33 2.55 -3.14
C ARG A 26 0.77 1.69 -4.33
N ASP A 27 1.98 1.89 -4.87
CA ASP A 27 2.54 1.09 -5.96
C ASP A 27 2.66 -0.39 -5.56
N ILE A 28 3.20 -0.66 -4.38
CA ILE A 28 3.39 -2.02 -3.86
C ILE A 28 2.05 -2.74 -3.68
N LEU A 29 1.06 -2.09 -3.04
CA LEU A 29 -0.22 -2.72 -2.72
C LEU A 29 -1.09 -2.94 -3.95
N LEU A 30 -1.10 -1.99 -4.90
CA LEU A 30 -1.96 -2.08 -6.08
C LEU A 30 -1.33 -2.86 -7.24
N THR A 31 -0.04 -3.16 -7.20
CA THR A 31 0.59 -4.00 -8.22
C THR A 31 0.33 -5.48 -7.91
N PRO A 32 -0.38 -6.24 -8.76
CA PRO A 32 -0.56 -7.66 -8.55
C PRO A 32 0.78 -8.39 -8.64
N GLN A 33 1.04 -9.30 -7.70
CA GLN A 33 2.23 -10.14 -7.77
C GLN A 33 2.27 -10.92 -9.10
N GLY A 34 3.45 -10.99 -9.72
CA GLY A 34 3.66 -11.63 -11.01
C GLY A 34 3.45 -10.72 -12.22
N SER A 35 2.86 -9.53 -12.08
CA SER A 35 2.60 -8.61 -13.20
C SER A 35 3.87 -7.93 -13.75
N ARG A 36 4.85 -7.65 -12.89
CA ARG A 36 6.06 -6.89 -13.26
C ARG A 36 7.10 -7.78 -13.95
N LEU A 37 7.53 -7.37 -15.15
CA LEU A 37 8.59 -8.06 -15.90
C LEU A 37 9.91 -8.07 -15.12
N ALA A 38 10.64 -9.18 -15.17
CA ALA A 38 11.91 -9.42 -14.47
C ALA A 38 11.88 -9.20 -12.93
N ARG A 39 10.71 -8.95 -12.34
CA ARG A 39 10.48 -8.81 -10.89
C ARG A 39 9.14 -9.44 -10.50
N ARG A 40 8.97 -10.73 -10.81
CA ARG A 40 7.68 -11.43 -10.61
C ARG A 40 7.23 -11.47 -9.14
N GLU A 41 8.14 -11.41 -8.18
CA GLU A 41 7.80 -11.39 -6.75
C GLU A 41 7.31 -10.01 -6.26
N TYR A 42 7.48 -8.95 -7.05
CA TYR A 42 7.08 -7.60 -6.68
C TYR A 42 5.57 -7.44 -6.66
N GLY A 43 5.07 -6.67 -5.69
CA GLY A 43 3.66 -6.35 -5.54
C GLY A 43 3.04 -7.03 -4.33
N SER A 44 1.72 -7.19 -4.37
CA SER A 44 0.94 -7.80 -3.31
C SER A 44 -0.03 -8.87 -3.85
N LEU A 45 -0.49 -9.74 -2.96
CA LEU A 45 -1.57 -10.69 -3.24
C LEU A 45 -2.96 -10.07 -3.07
N LEU A 46 -3.06 -8.78 -2.74
CA LEU A 46 -4.31 -8.10 -2.42
C LEU A 46 -5.31 -8.21 -3.58
N SER A 47 -4.85 -8.03 -4.82
CA SER A 47 -5.69 -8.14 -6.01
C SER A 47 -6.37 -9.50 -6.18
N ALA A 48 -5.80 -10.58 -5.64
CA ALA A 48 -6.42 -11.92 -5.69
C ALA A 48 -7.38 -12.20 -4.53
N LEU A 49 -7.35 -11.36 -3.48
CA LEU A 49 -8.15 -11.51 -2.27
C LEU A 49 -9.41 -10.64 -2.28
N ILE A 50 -9.39 -9.47 -2.96
CA ILE A 50 -10.52 -8.53 -2.95
C ILE A 50 -11.80 -9.07 -3.57
N ASP A 51 -11.69 -9.94 -4.58
CA ASP A 51 -12.84 -10.54 -5.28
C ASP A 51 -13.43 -11.75 -4.54
N GLN A 52 -12.93 -12.06 -3.34
CA GLN A 52 -13.41 -13.18 -2.53
C GLN A 52 -14.58 -12.80 -1.62
N PRO A 53 -15.44 -13.77 -1.25
CA PRO A 53 -16.55 -13.52 -0.34
C PRO A 53 -16.06 -13.04 1.04
N GLN A 54 -16.63 -11.93 1.52
CA GLN A 54 -16.24 -11.28 2.76
C GLN A 54 -16.48 -12.17 3.97
N ASN A 55 -15.39 -12.61 4.61
CA ASN A 55 -15.42 -13.41 5.84
C ASN A 55 -14.25 -13.04 6.77
N PRO A 56 -14.30 -13.41 8.07
CA PRO A 56 -13.24 -13.05 9.02
C PRO A 56 -11.85 -13.61 8.67
N ALA A 57 -11.79 -14.80 8.06
CA ALA A 57 -10.52 -15.40 7.66
C ALA A 57 -9.86 -14.63 6.50
N LEU A 58 -10.66 -14.16 5.53
CA LEU A 58 -10.22 -13.32 4.43
C LEU A 58 -9.62 -12.02 4.95
N ARG A 59 -10.23 -11.39 5.96
CA ARG A 59 -9.69 -10.17 6.58
C ARG A 59 -8.27 -10.38 7.10
N LEU A 60 -8.01 -11.50 7.77
CA LEU A 60 -6.66 -11.87 8.25
C LEU A 60 -5.69 -12.14 7.08
N GLN A 61 -6.16 -12.78 6.01
CA GLN A 61 -5.34 -13.01 4.80
C GLN A 61 -4.96 -11.71 4.11
N ILE A 62 -5.87 -10.73 4.04
CA ILE A 62 -5.57 -9.42 3.47
C ILE A 62 -4.57 -8.68 4.37
N MET A 63 -4.75 -8.70 5.69
CA MET A 63 -3.78 -8.11 6.63
C MET A 63 -2.39 -8.72 6.46
N SER A 64 -2.29 -10.04 6.37
CA SER A 64 -1.00 -10.71 6.18
C SER A 64 -0.38 -10.39 4.81
N ALA A 65 -1.18 -10.35 3.74
CA ALA A 65 -0.70 -9.99 2.41
C ALA A 65 -0.17 -8.54 2.36
N VAL A 66 -0.87 -7.59 2.97
CA VAL A 66 -0.44 -6.19 3.08
C VAL A 66 0.86 -6.10 3.88
N TYR A 67 0.91 -6.72 5.06
CA TYR A 67 2.09 -6.70 5.92
C TYR A 67 3.31 -7.31 5.22
N MET A 68 3.17 -8.49 4.62
CA MET A 68 4.27 -9.17 3.93
C MET A 68 4.79 -8.37 2.73
N ALA A 69 3.90 -7.76 1.94
CA ALA A 69 4.31 -6.96 0.79
C ALA A 69 5.09 -5.71 1.23
N LEU A 70 4.59 -4.98 2.23
CA LEU A 70 5.22 -3.75 2.71
C LEU A 70 6.52 -4.03 3.48
N ASN A 71 6.55 -5.04 4.34
CA ASN A 71 7.77 -5.44 5.05
C ASN A 71 8.89 -5.84 4.07
N ARG A 72 8.54 -6.41 2.92
CA ARG A 72 9.52 -6.84 1.91
C ARG A 72 10.02 -5.70 1.03
N TRP A 73 9.14 -4.79 0.62
CA TRP A 73 9.42 -3.80 -0.43
C TRP A 73 9.55 -2.36 0.07
N GLU A 74 9.11 -2.04 1.29
CA GLU A 74 9.17 -0.70 1.87
C GLU A 74 9.86 -0.67 3.25
N PRO A 75 11.19 -0.90 3.31
CA PRO A 75 11.94 -0.98 4.56
C PRO A 75 12.02 0.35 5.32
N ARG A 76 11.55 1.45 4.71
CA ARG A 76 11.49 2.76 5.37
C ARG A 76 10.27 2.90 6.29
N LEU A 77 9.31 1.98 6.20
CA LEU A 77 8.08 1.97 6.98
C LEU A 77 8.10 0.78 7.95
N THR A 78 8.03 1.07 9.24
CA THR A 78 7.71 0.09 10.28
C THR A 78 6.21 0.20 10.57
N LEU A 79 5.46 -0.86 10.26
CA LEU A 79 4.00 -0.90 10.48
C LEU A 79 3.66 -1.20 11.93
N ASP A 80 2.79 -0.37 12.52
CA ASP A 80 2.24 -0.56 13.86
C ASP A 80 0.80 -1.11 13.80
N SER A 81 -0.01 -0.62 12.86
CA SER A 81 -1.41 -1.04 12.70
C SER A 81 -1.84 -1.07 11.24
N ILE A 82 -2.71 -2.04 10.93
CA ILE A 82 -3.38 -2.19 9.65
C ILE A 82 -4.88 -2.30 9.94
N ILE A 83 -5.66 -1.32 9.45
CA ILE A 83 -7.12 -1.33 9.52
C ILE A 83 -7.64 -1.49 8.11
N ILE A 84 -8.56 -2.44 7.94
CA ILE A 84 -9.18 -2.76 6.65
C ILE A 84 -10.67 -2.47 6.76
N ASN A 85 -11.14 -1.56 5.90
CA ASN A 85 -12.53 -1.19 5.77
C ASN A 85 -12.99 -1.60 4.37
N GLY A 86 -13.73 -2.70 4.28
CA GLY A 86 -14.33 -3.17 3.04
C GLY A 86 -15.75 -2.61 2.87
N ASN A 87 -16.12 -2.29 1.65
CA ASN A 87 -17.44 -1.81 1.26
C ASN A 87 -18.19 -2.88 0.45
N PHE A 88 -19.52 -2.80 0.41
CA PHE A 88 -20.36 -3.74 -0.34
C PHE A 88 -20.25 -3.60 -1.86
N ASP A 89 -19.65 -2.51 -2.36
CA ASP A 89 -19.39 -2.27 -3.78
C ASP A 89 -18.08 -2.93 -4.27
N GLY A 90 -17.43 -3.72 -3.41
CA GLY A 90 -16.15 -4.35 -3.72
C GLY A 90 -14.93 -3.45 -3.53
N SER A 91 -15.13 -2.18 -3.16
CA SER A 91 -14.02 -1.30 -2.78
C SER A 91 -13.54 -1.62 -1.37
N MET A 92 -12.25 -1.42 -1.12
CA MET A 92 -11.65 -1.59 0.19
C MET A 92 -10.62 -0.51 0.46
N VAL A 93 -10.70 0.08 1.65
CA VAL A 93 -9.76 1.06 2.17
C VAL A 93 -8.83 0.37 3.17
N VAL A 94 -7.53 0.47 2.92
CA VAL A 94 -6.47 0.00 3.81
C VAL A 94 -5.84 1.22 4.48
N GLU A 95 -6.08 1.34 5.78
CA GLU A 95 -5.48 2.36 6.64
C GLU A 95 -4.26 1.78 7.35
N LEU A 96 -3.14 2.48 7.26
CA LEU A 96 -1.84 2.06 7.75
C LEU A 96 -1.31 3.13 8.68
N THR A 97 -0.92 2.74 9.89
CA THR A 97 -0.16 3.60 10.79
C THR A 97 1.15 2.95 11.15
N GLY A 98 2.16 3.78 11.38
CA GLY A 98 3.49 3.29 11.70
C GLY A 98 4.51 4.40 11.88
N LEU A 99 5.77 3.99 11.92
CA LEU A 99 6.92 4.86 12.01
C LEU A 99 7.74 4.78 10.74
N ARG A 100 8.30 5.92 10.32
CA ARG A 100 9.36 5.93 9.33
C ARG A 100 10.69 5.55 9.95
N ASN A 101 11.68 5.23 9.12
CA ASN A 101 13.04 4.92 9.57
C ASN A 101 13.73 6.02 10.40
N ASN A 102 13.25 7.28 10.33
CA ASN A 102 13.70 8.39 11.14
C ASN A 102 12.92 8.55 12.47
N GLY A 103 12.02 7.60 12.79
CA GLY A 103 11.15 7.63 13.96
C GLY A 103 9.93 8.56 13.83
N ALA A 104 9.75 9.26 12.70
CA ALA A 104 8.58 10.12 12.51
C ALA A 104 7.32 9.28 12.26
N PRO A 105 6.21 9.55 12.96
CA PRO A 105 4.95 8.84 12.73
C PRO A 105 4.41 9.15 11.34
N VAL A 106 3.72 8.16 10.76
CA VAL A 106 3.05 8.29 9.47
C VAL A 106 1.71 7.56 9.50
N SER A 107 0.73 8.18 8.86
CA SER A 107 -0.59 7.58 8.59
C SER A 107 -0.86 7.67 7.09
N LEU A 108 -1.22 6.54 6.49
CA LEU A 108 -1.45 6.39 5.06
C LEU A 108 -2.78 5.67 4.85
N SER A 109 -3.53 6.09 3.83
CA SER A 109 -4.74 5.42 3.38
C SER A 109 -4.58 5.05 1.90
N VAL A 110 -4.87 3.80 1.58
CA VAL A 110 -4.84 3.27 0.20
C VAL A 110 -6.20 2.67 -0.09
N THR A 111 -6.87 3.20 -1.12
CA THR A 111 -8.12 2.64 -1.63
C THR A 111 -7.85 1.66 -2.76
N THR A 112 -8.59 0.56 -2.76
CA THR A 112 -8.60 -0.49 -3.78
C THR A 112 -10.00 -0.45 -4.40
N GLY A 113 -10.10 0.08 -5.61
CA GLY A 113 -11.37 0.47 -6.23
C GLY A 113 -11.16 1.72 -7.08
N ALA A 114 -12.13 2.07 -7.94
CA ALA A 114 -12.04 3.28 -8.75
C ALA A 114 -11.72 4.46 -7.84
N ASP A 115 -10.60 5.13 -8.12
CA ASP A 115 -10.27 6.40 -7.51
C ASP A 115 -11.46 7.33 -7.77
N ASN A 116 -12.30 7.57 -6.75
CA ASN A 116 -13.04 8.81 -6.71
C ASN A 116 -11.97 9.88 -6.55
N GLY A 117 -11.42 10.33 -7.68
CA GLY A 117 -10.40 11.35 -7.75
C GLY A 117 -10.89 12.58 -7.02
N SER A 118 -10.45 12.73 -5.78
CA SER A 118 -10.38 14.04 -5.15
C SER A 118 -9.08 14.66 -5.65
N HIS A 119 -9.24 15.52 -6.65
CA HIS A 119 -8.32 16.60 -6.98
C HIS A 119 -7.93 17.41 -5.75
#